data_AF-A9DT61-F1
#
_entry.id   AF-A9DT61-F1
#
_cell.length_a   1.000
_cell.length_b   1.000
_cell.length_c   1.000
_cell.angle_alpha   90.00
_cell.angle_beta   90.00
_cell.angle_gamma   90.00
#
_symmetry.space_group_name_H-M   'P 1'
#
loop_
_entity.id
_entity.type
_entity.pdbx_description
1 polymer ?
#
loop_
_entity_poly.entity_id
_entity_poly.type
_entity_poly.pdbx_seq_one_letter_code
_entity_poly.pdbx_strand_id
1 'polypeptide(L)'
;MQKTVPKTPTKTGTRITTDVKNRIKMQNQSKIAFFIAILSMLFISCDGNRVYDEYTSVGTSWDKETSLNFKFQQPDSTNRYNLFVNVRNTDEYQFRNLFLIVNMNFPNGNVVSDTLEYEMAKPNGEWLGKGMTTKESKLWYKEDVRFPYQGMYEVTIQQAMRKINEPDGIQSLKGISEVGFRIEKK
;
A
#
# COMPACT_ATOMS: atom_id res chain seq x y z
N MET A 1 77.90 -39.64 24.83
CA MET A 1 76.68 -39.74 25.66
C MET A 1 75.50 -40.05 24.73
N GLN A 2 75.02 -41.29 24.75
CA GLN A 2 73.83 -41.77 24.03
C GLN A 2 72.58 -41.56 24.89
N LYS A 3 71.47 -41.26 24.22
CA LYS A 3 70.11 -41.17 24.76
C LYS A 3 69.64 -42.51 25.33
N THR A 4 68.79 -42.47 26.35
CA THR A 4 67.69 -43.43 26.51
C THR A 4 66.43 -42.69 26.98
N VAL A 5 65.38 -42.82 26.17
CA VAL A 5 63.99 -42.43 26.43
C VAL A 5 63.27 -43.62 27.09
N PRO A 6 62.23 -43.40 27.90
CA PRO A 6 61.08 -44.30 27.86
C PRO A 6 59.76 -43.61 27.56
N LYS A 7 58.93 -44.38 26.85
CA LYS A 7 57.68 -44.05 26.15
C LYS A 7 56.51 -43.78 27.10
N THR A 8 55.62 -42.88 26.68
CA THR A 8 54.30 -42.63 27.29
C THR A 8 53.20 -43.31 26.45
N PRO A 9 52.11 -43.83 27.05
CA PRO A 9 51.17 -44.70 26.37
C PRO A 9 50.09 -43.94 25.57
N THR A 10 49.65 -44.62 24.51
CA THR A 10 48.67 -44.22 23.49
C THR A 10 47.28 -43.94 24.07
N LYS A 11 46.74 -42.73 23.89
CA LYS A 11 45.32 -42.38 24.14
C LYS A 11 44.53 -42.43 22.83
N THR A 12 43.97 -43.60 22.51
CA THR A 12 43.03 -43.78 21.38
C THR A 12 41.64 -44.00 21.95
N GLY A 13 40.80 -42.96 22.04
CA GLY A 13 39.43 -43.15 22.55
C GLY A 13 38.51 -41.93 22.67
N THR A 14 38.95 -40.69 22.43
CA THR A 14 38.11 -39.50 22.74
C THR A 14 37.84 -38.57 21.54
N ARG A 15 38.51 -38.78 20.39
CA ARG A 15 38.37 -37.89 19.21
C ARG A 15 37.13 -38.20 18.35
N ILE A 16 36.79 -39.47 18.16
CA ILE A 16 35.74 -39.88 17.20
C ILE A 16 34.34 -39.40 17.58
N THR A 17 33.99 -39.36 18.88
CA THR A 17 32.66 -38.92 19.33
C THR A 17 32.46 -37.40 19.23
N THR A 18 33.54 -36.63 19.38
CA THR A 18 33.51 -35.16 19.34
C THR A 18 33.34 -34.66 17.90
N ASP A 19 34.00 -35.29 16.93
CA ASP A 19 33.90 -34.93 15.51
C ASP A 19 32.53 -35.26 14.89
N VAL A 20 31.92 -36.39 15.29
CA VAL A 20 30.57 -36.77 14.82
C VAL A 20 29.50 -35.85 15.42
N LYS A 21 29.56 -35.54 16.72
CA LYS A 21 28.64 -34.56 17.35
C LYS A 21 28.76 -33.17 16.73
N ASN A 22 29.98 -32.72 16.43
CA ASN A 22 30.22 -31.44 15.78
C ASN A 22 29.71 -31.41 14.33
N ARG A 23 29.85 -32.50 13.55
CA ARG A 23 29.25 -32.60 12.20
C ARG A 23 27.73 -32.56 12.23
N ILE A 24 27.08 -33.27 13.15
CA ILE A 24 25.61 -33.27 13.29
C ILE A 24 25.12 -31.87 13.72
N LYS A 25 25.83 -31.22 14.67
CA LYS A 25 25.53 -29.84 15.07
C LYS A 25 25.69 -28.86 13.90
N MET A 26 26.76 -29.00 13.11
CA MET A 26 27.04 -28.14 11.95
C MET A 26 26.02 -28.34 10.81
N GLN A 27 25.59 -29.58 10.55
CA GLN A 27 24.52 -29.92 9.60
C GLN A 27 23.15 -29.37 10.03
N ASN A 28 22.83 -29.38 11.33
CA ASN A 28 21.58 -28.80 11.82
C ASN A 28 21.60 -27.27 11.84
N GLN A 29 22.74 -26.65 12.13
CA GLN A 29 22.93 -25.19 12.05
C GLN A 29 22.83 -24.69 10.59
N SER A 30 23.35 -25.44 9.61
CA SER A 30 23.21 -25.08 8.18
C SER A 30 21.77 -25.21 7.68
N LYS A 31 21.02 -26.22 8.16
CA LYS A 31 19.59 -26.39 7.85
C LYS A 31 18.74 -25.26 8.45
N ILE A 32 19.02 -24.85 9.68
CA ILE A 32 18.36 -23.72 10.34
C ILE A 32 18.66 -22.42 9.59
N ALA A 33 19.92 -22.17 9.24
CA ALA A 33 20.32 -21.00 8.44
C ALA A 33 19.64 -20.98 7.06
N PHE A 34 19.50 -22.14 6.41
CA PHE A 34 18.79 -22.27 5.15
C PHE A 34 17.28 -22.01 5.28
N PHE A 35 16.66 -22.51 6.36
CA PHE A 35 15.24 -22.27 6.63
C PHE A 35 14.97 -20.80 6.97
N ILE A 36 15.86 -20.14 7.72
CA ILE A 36 15.81 -18.70 7.99
C ILE A 36 16.00 -17.89 6.70
N ALA A 37 16.90 -18.32 5.80
CA ALA A 37 17.08 -17.68 4.50
C ALA A 37 15.83 -17.78 3.63
N ILE A 38 15.20 -18.95 3.55
CA ILE A 38 13.91 -19.14 2.84
C ILE A 38 12.81 -18.28 3.47
N LEU A 39 12.71 -18.28 4.81
CA LEU A 39 11.73 -17.49 5.53
C LEU A 39 11.94 -15.99 5.32
N SER A 40 13.18 -15.52 5.21
CA SER A 40 13.52 -14.12 4.94
C SER A 40 13.10 -13.67 3.53
N MET A 41 13.07 -14.59 2.57
CA MET A 41 12.65 -14.29 1.19
C MET A 41 11.13 -14.07 1.07
N LEU A 42 10.35 -14.53 2.05
CA LEU A 42 8.90 -14.32 2.11
C LEU A 42 8.50 -12.89 2.50
N PHE A 43 9.46 -12.05 2.94
CA PHE A 43 9.17 -10.68 3.38
C PHE A 43 9.52 -9.59 2.35
N ILE A 44 9.91 -9.95 1.11
CA ILE A 44 10.14 -8.98 0.05
C ILE A 44 8.80 -8.64 -0.62
N SER A 45 7.97 -7.83 0.05
CA SER A 45 6.82 -7.17 -0.58
C SER A 45 7.14 -5.70 -0.77
N CYS A 46 7.72 -5.35 -1.91
CA CYS A 46 7.92 -3.97 -2.32
C CYS A 46 6.76 -3.56 -3.23
N ASP A 47 6.03 -2.50 -2.87
CA ASP A 47 5.02 -1.85 -3.70
C ASP A 47 5.71 -1.04 -4.81
N GLY A 48 6.40 -1.75 -5.71
CA GLY A 48 7.42 -1.20 -6.60
C GLY A 48 6.89 -0.24 -7.66
N ASN A 49 5.59 -0.23 -7.90
CA ASN A 49 4.95 0.66 -8.88
C ASN A 49 4.46 1.96 -8.26
N ARG A 50 4.46 2.10 -6.93
CA ARG A 50 3.95 3.29 -6.25
C ARG A 50 4.89 4.47 -6.42
N VAL A 51 4.36 5.56 -6.98
CA VAL A 51 5.11 6.79 -7.28
C VAL A 51 4.71 7.94 -6.37
N TYR A 52 3.41 8.02 -6.07
CA TYR A 52 2.85 8.98 -5.12
C TYR A 52 1.67 8.29 -4.41
N ASP A 53 1.52 8.54 -3.12
CA ASP A 53 0.45 7.96 -2.30
C ASP A 53 0.31 8.79 -1.02
N GLU A 54 -0.72 9.63 -0.97
CA GLU A 54 -0.99 10.51 0.15
C GLU A 54 -2.46 10.38 0.56
N TYR A 55 -2.71 10.45 1.86
CA TYR A 55 -4.05 10.38 2.45
C TYR A 55 -4.32 11.63 3.29
N THR A 56 -5.55 12.11 3.23
CA THR A 56 -6.08 13.15 4.09
C THR A 56 -7.24 12.57 4.90
N SER A 57 -7.19 12.72 6.22
CA SER A 57 -8.31 12.36 7.08
C SER A 57 -9.37 13.46 7.05
N VAL A 58 -10.64 13.03 7.03
CA VAL A 58 -11.82 13.91 7.11
C VAL A 58 -12.57 13.75 8.43
N GLY A 59 -12.00 13.00 9.39
CA GLY A 59 -12.63 12.72 10.67
C GLY A 59 -13.76 11.70 10.55
N THR A 60 -14.95 12.04 11.07
CA THR A 60 -16.13 11.15 11.07
C THR A 60 -17.07 11.40 9.89
N SER A 61 -16.98 12.57 9.26
CA SER A 61 -17.83 12.96 8.16
C SER A 61 -17.11 13.91 7.20
N TRP A 62 -17.37 13.73 5.90
CA TRP A 62 -16.80 14.56 4.86
C TRP A 62 -17.79 15.62 4.40
N ASP A 63 -17.51 16.87 4.76
CA ASP A 63 -18.34 18.00 4.35
C ASP A 63 -18.27 18.27 2.84
N LYS A 64 -19.42 18.58 2.24
CA LYS A 64 -19.60 18.79 0.81
C LYS A 64 -18.72 19.89 0.23
N GLU A 65 -18.59 20.98 0.97
CA GLU A 65 -17.81 22.16 0.57
C GLU A 65 -16.31 22.00 0.86
N THR A 66 -15.91 20.90 1.53
CA THR A 66 -14.52 20.62 1.86
C THR A 66 -13.88 19.78 0.75
N SER A 67 -13.16 20.46 -0.15
CA SER A 67 -12.29 19.79 -1.13
C SER A 67 -10.95 19.37 -0.51
N LEU A 68 -10.52 18.15 -0.79
CA LEU A 68 -9.22 17.62 -0.37
C LEU A 68 -8.21 17.86 -1.48
N ASN A 69 -7.00 18.32 -1.13
CA ASN A 69 -6.02 18.84 -2.07
C ASN A 69 -4.72 18.04 -1.99
N PHE A 70 -4.31 17.47 -3.13
CA PHE A 70 -3.11 16.65 -3.27
C PHE A 70 -2.17 17.30 -4.29
N LYS A 71 -0.97 17.67 -3.84
CA LYS A 71 0.03 18.35 -4.68
C LYS A 71 1.23 17.44 -4.91
N PHE A 72 1.61 17.29 -6.17
CA PHE A 72 2.76 16.46 -6.53
C PHE A 72 3.54 17.07 -7.68
N GLN A 73 4.85 16.86 -7.66
CA GLN A 73 5.71 17.13 -8.81
C GLN A 73 5.51 16.00 -9.83
N GLN A 74 5.46 16.33 -11.13
CA GLN A 74 5.36 15.28 -12.16
C GLN A 74 6.49 14.24 -12.01
N PRO A 75 6.21 12.93 -12.04
CA PRO A 75 7.25 11.92 -11.89
C PRO A 75 8.24 11.91 -13.07
N ASP A 76 7.70 11.82 -14.28
CA ASP A 76 8.39 12.07 -15.56
C ASP A 76 7.35 12.31 -16.67
N SER A 77 7.82 12.65 -17.88
CA SER A 77 6.99 12.95 -19.05
C SER A 77 6.90 11.82 -20.09
N THR A 78 7.60 10.71 -19.89
CA THR A 78 7.75 9.66 -20.92
C THR A 78 6.98 8.39 -20.58
N ASN A 79 6.95 8.02 -19.30
CA ASN A 79 6.25 6.85 -18.80
C ASN A 79 4.76 7.11 -18.66
N ARG A 80 4.02 6.02 -18.50
CA ARG A 80 2.57 6.04 -18.31
C ARG A 80 2.23 5.66 -16.88
N TYR A 81 1.15 6.25 -16.38
CA TYR A 81 0.75 6.16 -14.99
C TYR A 81 -0.73 5.85 -14.86
N ASN A 82 -1.04 5.05 -13.85
CA ASN A 82 -2.40 4.77 -13.41
C ASN A 82 -2.68 5.61 -12.16
N LEU A 83 -3.81 6.31 -12.17
CA LEU A 83 -4.23 7.21 -11.11
C LEU A 83 -5.42 6.61 -10.39
N PHE A 84 -5.38 6.66 -9.06
CA PHE A 84 -6.41 6.11 -8.19
C PHE A 84 -6.83 7.12 -7.13
N VAL A 85 -8.10 7.04 -6.77
CA VAL A 85 -8.60 7.60 -5.51
C VAL A 85 -8.72 6.45 -4.53
N ASN A 86 -8.07 6.55 -3.39
CA ASN A 86 -8.22 5.61 -2.30
C ASN A 86 -9.24 6.16 -1.31
N VAL A 87 -10.21 5.35 -0.88
CA VAL A 87 -11.24 5.78 0.08
C VAL A 87 -11.29 4.76 1.20
N ARG A 88 -11.30 5.26 2.43
CA ARG A 88 -11.49 4.45 3.64
C ARG A 88 -12.83 4.78 4.27
N ASN A 89 -13.69 3.78 4.37
CA ASN A 89 -15.01 3.91 4.96
C ASN A 89 -15.20 3.00 6.18
N THR A 90 -15.98 3.48 7.14
CA THR A 90 -16.46 2.73 8.30
C THR A 90 -17.85 2.16 8.01
N ASP A 91 -18.40 1.40 8.96
CA ASP A 91 -19.77 0.89 8.89
C ASP A 91 -20.85 1.98 9.04
N GLU A 92 -20.46 3.22 9.35
CA GLU A 92 -21.40 4.36 9.36
C GLU A 92 -21.75 4.85 7.95
N TYR A 93 -21.01 4.43 6.93
CA TYR A 93 -21.30 4.79 5.54
C TYR A 93 -22.55 4.03 5.06
N GLN A 94 -23.59 4.76 4.66
CA GLN A 94 -24.92 4.16 4.43
C GLN A 94 -25.27 3.93 2.96
N PHE A 95 -24.35 4.22 2.04
CA PHE A 95 -24.61 4.22 0.61
C PHE A 95 -23.91 3.05 -0.07
N ARG A 96 -24.55 2.53 -1.12
CA ARG A 96 -23.94 1.49 -1.96
C ARG A 96 -22.93 2.08 -2.94
N ASN A 97 -23.09 3.35 -3.29
CA ASN A 97 -22.26 4.03 -4.27
C ASN A 97 -21.71 5.35 -3.73
N LEU A 98 -20.54 5.74 -4.25
CA LEU A 98 -19.85 6.98 -3.95
C LEU A 98 -19.68 7.81 -5.22
N PHE A 99 -20.16 9.05 -5.19
CA PHE A 99 -19.93 10.04 -6.24
C PHE A 99 -18.88 11.04 -5.81
N LEU A 100 -17.89 11.24 -6.67
CA LEU A 100 -16.82 12.21 -6.47
C LEU A 100 -16.73 13.15 -7.67
N ILE A 101 -16.31 14.38 -7.43
CA ILE A 101 -15.76 15.24 -8.48
C ILE A 101 -14.27 15.36 -8.22
N VAL A 102 -13.48 15.08 -9.25
CA VAL A 102 -12.02 15.20 -9.22
C VAL A 102 -11.60 16.25 -10.23
N ASN A 103 -10.86 17.26 -9.78
CA ASN A 103 -10.23 18.23 -10.67
C ASN A 103 -8.72 18.03 -10.66
N MET A 104 -8.12 17.95 -11.85
CA MET A 104 -6.68 17.97 -12.03
C MET A 104 -6.25 19.30 -12.65
N ASN A 105 -5.54 20.10 -11.87
CA ASN A 105 -4.91 21.34 -12.29
C ASN A 105 -3.50 21.02 -12.80
N PHE A 106 -3.26 21.37 -14.06
CA PHE A 106 -1.99 21.15 -14.73
C PHE A 106 -1.08 22.37 -14.54
N PRO A 107 0.25 22.20 -14.58
CA PRO A 107 1.20 23.31 -14.42
C PRO A 107 1.02 24.46 -15.43
N ASN A 108 0.44 24.17 -16.60
CA ASN A 108 0.18 25.16 -17.65
C ASN A 108 -1.12 25.96 -17.42
N GLY A 109 -1.83 25.75 -16.32
CA GLY A 109 -3.08 26.43 -15.97
C GLY A 109 -4.35 25.75 -16.46
N ASN A 110 -4.24 24.65 -17.21
CA ASN A 110 -5.42 23.88 -17.63
C ASN A 110 -6.01 23.10 -16.44
N VAL A 111 -7.33 22.96 -16.43
CA VAL A 111 -8.06 22.15 -15.45
C VAL A 111 -8.89 21.11 -16.18
N VAL A 112 -8.77 19.85 -15.76
CA VAL A 112 -9.64 18.76 -16.20
C VAL A 112 -10.50 18.36 -15.02
N SER A 113 -11.82 18.34 -15.22
CA SER A 113 -12.81 17.97 -14.20
C SER A 113 -13.54 16.70 -14.62
N ASP A 114 -13.58 15.71 -13.74
CA ASP A 114 -14.28 14.45 -13.94
C ASP A 114 -15.26 14.21 -12.80
N THR A 115 -16.44 13.69 -13.12
CA THR A 115 -17.38 13.15 -12.12
C THR A 115 -17.30 11.63 -12.16
N LEU A 116 -17.00 11.03 -11.01
CA LEU A 116 -16.74 9.60 -10.87
C LEU A 116 -17.82 8.97 -10.00
N GLU A 117 -18.28 7.79 -10.39
CA GLU A 117 -19.20 6.97 -9.59
C GLU A 117 -18.54 5.61 -9.32
N TYR A 118 -18.63 5.16 -8.07
CA TYR A 118 -18.11 3.87 -7.66
C TYR A 118 -19.13 3.08 -6.88
N GLU A 119 -19.23 1.78 -7.15
CA GLU A 119 -19.86 0.86 -6.21
C GLU A 119 -18.91 0.59 -5.04
N MET A 120 -19.40 0.84 -3.83
CA MET A 120 -18.69 0.60 -2.57
C MET A 120 -19.16 -0.70 -1.90
N ALA A 121 -20.41 -1.13 -2.17
CA ALA A 121 -20.98 -2.37 -1.66
C ALA A 121 -21.76 -3.15 -2.72
N LYS A 122 -21.93 -4.44 -2.49
CA LYS A 122 -22.85 -5.32 -3.25
C LYS A 122 -24.31 -5.01 -2.90
N PRO A 123 -25.30 -5.47 -3.71
CA PRO A 123 -26.72 -5.31 -3.39
C PRO A 123 -27.16 -5.91 -2.05
N ASN A 124 -26.43 -6.91 -1.53
CA ASN A 124 -26.68 -7.52 -0.22
C ASN A 124 -26.06 -6.74 0.96
N GLY A 125 -25.41 -5.60 0.70
CA GLY A 125 -24.77 -4.74 1.72
C GLY A 125 -23.32 -5.10 2.05
N GLU A 126 -22.74 -6.15 1.45
CA GLU A 126 -21.34 -6.50 1.66
C GLU A 126 -20.40 -5.48 0.99
N TRP A 127 -19.48 -4.89 1.76
CA TRP A 127 -18.47 -3.95 1.24
C TRP A 127 -17.53 -4.61 0.21
N LEU A 128 -17.23 -3.89 -0.87
CA LEU A 128 -16.26 -4.30 -1.89
C LEU A 128 -14.81 -3.97 -1.49
N GLY A 129 -14.64 -2.96 -0.63
CA GLY A 129 -13.35 -2.59 -0.05
C GLY A 129 -12.79 -3.66 0.90
N LYS A 130 -11.47 -3.63 1.12
CA LYS A 130 -10.76 -4.59 1.97
C LYS A 130 -10.43 -3.99 3.32
N GLY A 131 -10.50 -4.79 4.38
CA GLY A 131 -10.06 -4.39 5.71
C GLY A 131 -10.97 -4.91 6.81
N MET A 132 -10.54 -4.72 8.06
CA MET A 132 -11.24 -5.25 9.23
C MET A 132 -12.23 -4.23 9.78
N THR A 133 -11.76 -3.23 10.54
CA THR A 133 -12.59 -2.14 11.11
C THR A 133 -13.01 -1.11 10.08
N THR A 134 -12.12 -0.80 9.14
CA THR A 134 -12.35 0.14 8.05
C THR A 134 -12.15 -0.59 6.75
N LYS A 135 -12.94 -0.26 5.73
CA LYS A 135 -12.83 -0.82 4.38
C LYS A 135 -12.09 0.17 3.51
N GLU A 136 -10.98 -0.27 2.92
CA GLU A 136 -10.18 0.49 1.98
C GLU A 136 -10.54 0.06 0.56
N SER A 137 -10.92 1.04 -0.25
CA SER A 137 -11.25 0.86 -1.65
C SER A 137 -10.25 1.63 -2.50
N LYS A 138 -9.52 0.93 -3.37
CA LYS A 138 -8.67 1.53 -4.40
C LYS A 138 -9.50 1.70 -5.67
N LEU A 139 -9.87 2.93 -5.98
CA LEU A 139 -10.84 3.27 -7.01
C LEU A 139 -10.14 3.87 -8.22
N TRP A 140 -10.45 3.37 -9.42
CA TRP A 140 -9.85 3.84 -10.67
C TRP A 140 -10.26 5.28 -10.98
N TYR A 141 -9.28 6.19 -11.15
CA TYR A 141 -9.54 7.53 -11.65
C TYR A 141 -9.21 7.65 -13.14
N LYS A 142 -7.95 7.42 -13.53
CA LYS A 142 -7.52 7.44 -14.92
C LYS A 142 -6.45 6.38 -15.17
N GLU A 143 -6.56 5.69 -16.29
CA GLU A 143 -5.54 4.75 -16.75
C GLU A 143 -4.62 5.41 -17.78
N ASP A 144 -3.37 4.95 -17.86
CA ASP A 144 -2.48 5.21 -19.00
C ASP A 144 -2.14 6.69 -19.21
N VAL A 145 -2.11 7.47 -18.13
CA VAL A 145 -1.88 8.92 -18.13
C VAL A 145 -0.40 9.24 -18.32
N ARG A 146 -0.12 10.29 -19.10
CA ARG A 146 1.19 10.95 -19.15
C ARG A 146 1.10 12.33 -18.54
N PHE A 147 2.21 12.81 -17.98
CA PHE A 147 2.33 14.17 -17.46
C PHE A 147 3.19 15.02 -18.42
N PRO A 148 2.59 15.64 -19.46
CA PRO A 148 3.35 16.28 -20.53
C PRO A 148 3.99 17.61 -20.12
N TYR A 149 3.52 18.25 -19.05
CA TYR A 149 4.04 19.53 -18.58
C TYR A 149 4.91 19.31 -17.35
N GLN A 150 6.07 19.95 -17.32
CA GLN A 150 6.89 20.00 -16.12
C GLN A 150 6.30 21.03 -15.14
N GLY A 151 6.20 20.66 -13.87
CA GLY A 151 5.77 21.53 -12.79
C GLY A 151 4.93 20.81 -11.75
N MET A 152 4.38 21.60 -10.84
CA MET A 152 3.49 21.11 -9.80
C MET A 152 2.10 20.86 -10.38
N TYR A 153 1.62 19.64 -10.21
CA TYR A 153 0.24 19.26 -10.42
C TYR A 153 -0.52 19.35 -9.10
N GLU A 154 -1.81 19.66 -9.20
CA GLU A 154 -2.70 19.70 -8.05
C GLU A 154 -3.98 18.94 -8.39
N VAL A 155 -4.35 18.01 -7.54
CA VAL A 155 -5.59 17.23 -7.65
C VAL A 155 -6.49 17.60 -6.49
N THR A 156 -7.70 18.08 -6.79
CA THR A 156 -8.73 18.30 -5.79
C THR A 156 -9.82 17.24 -5.91
N ILE A 157 -10.22 16.68 -4.77
CA ILE A 157 -11.25 15.65 -4.69
C ILE A 157 -12.34 16.16 -3.75
N GLN A 158 -13.58 16.09 -4.18
CA GLN A 158 -14.75 16.49 -3.39
C GLN A 158 -15.87 15.46 -3.55
N GLN A 159 -16.66 15.26 -2.50
CA GLN A 159 -17.83 14.39 -2.57
C GLN A 159 -18.99 15.10 -3.28
N ALA A 160 -19.76 14.35 -4.07
CA ALA A 160 -20.86 14.85 -4.87
C ALA A 160 -22.17 14.09 -4.58
N MET A 161 -22.32 13.62 -3.34
CA MET A 161 -23.43 12.76 -2.94
C MET A 161 -24.76 13.54 -2.86
N ARG A 162 -25.83 12.88 -3.30
CA ARG A 162 -27.20 13.40 -3.27
C ARG A 162 -28.13 12.42 -2.59
N LYS A 163 -29.21 12.93 -2.01
CA LYS A 163 -30.26 12.12 -1.39
C LYS A 163 -31.63 12.66 -1.80
N ILE A 164 -32.59 11.77 -2.00
CA ILE A 164 -33.96 12.15 -2.36
C ILE A 164 -34.53 13.05 -1.25
N ASN A 165 -35.25 14.09 -1.64
CA ASN A 165 -35.82 15.13 -0.77
C ASN A 165 -34.79 16.04 -0.08
N GLU A 166 -33.51 16.00 -0.49
CA GLU A 166 -32.47 16.93 -0.03
C GLU A 166 -31.93 17.71 -1.25
N PRO A 167 -32.54 18.86 -1.62
CA PRO A 167 -32.19 19.59 -2.85
C PRO A 167 -30.73 20.07 -2.85
N ASP A 168 -30.18 20.35 -1.67
CA ASP A 168 -28.79 20.77 -1.51
C ASP A 168 -27.80 19.58 -1.49
N GLY A 169 -28.29 18.35 -1.62
CA GLY A 169 -27.47 17.13 -1.49
C GLY A 169 -27.00 16.88 -0.06
N ILE A 170 -26.10 15.91 0.10
CA ILE A 170 -25.59 15.51 1.42
C ILE A 170 -24.52 16.53 1.85
N GLN A 171 -24.85 17.35 2.86
CA GLN A 171 -23.94 18.37 3.38
C GLN A 171 -22.74 17.77 4.11
N SER A 172 -22.95 16.70 4.87
CA SER A 172 -21.90 16.04 5.63
C SER A 172 -22.02 14.52 5.46
N LEU A 173 -21.09 13.94 4.70
CA LEU A 173 -21.10 12.54 4.33
C LEU A 173 -20.44 11.70 5.42
N LYS A 174 -21.26 11.07 6.26
CA LYS A 174 -20.78 10.21 7.36
C LYS A 174 -20.14 8.92 6.86
N GLY A 175 -19.18 8.43 7.64
CA GLY A 175 -18.59 7.11 7.45
C GLY A 175 -17.46 7.05 6.44
N ILE A 176 -17.09 8.16 5.80
CA ILE A 176 -15.78 8.29 5.14
C ILE A 176 -14.80 8.84 6.16
N SER A 177 -13.70 8.14 6.41
CA SER A 177 -12.70 8.54 7.40
C SER A 177 -11.46 9.17 6.76
N GLU A 178 -11.05 8.66 5.60
CA GLU A 178 -9.88 9.14 4.87
C GLU A 178 -10.11 9.00 3.36
N VAL A 179 -9.50 9.92 2.63
CA VAL A 179 -9.42 9.88 1.16
C VAL A 179 -7.98 10.12 0.78
N GLY A 180 -7.49 9.37 -0.20
CA GLY A 180 -6.13 9.50 -0.70
C GLY A 180 -6.09 9.57 -2.21
N PHE A 181 -4.98 10.11 -2.71
CA PHE A 181 -4.65 10.12 -4.12
C PHE A 181 -3.37 9.33 -4.33
N ARG A 182 -3.39 8.43 -5.32
CA ARG A 182 -2.29 7.51 -5.59
C ARG A 182 -1.97 7.46 -7.07
N ILE A 183 -0.67 7.49 -7.37
CA ILE A 183 -0.09 7.37 -8.70
C ILE A 183 0.77 6.12 -8.74
N GLU A 184 0.51 5.26 -9.71
CA GLU A 184 1.33 4.07 -9.97
C GLU A 184 1.93 4.12 -11.37
N LYS A 185 3.22 3.80 -11.46
CA LYS A 185 3.88 3.56 -12.74
C LYS A 185 3.35 2.27 -13.36
N LYS A 186 3.04 2.33 -14.66
CA LYS A 186 2.63 1.16 -15.45
C LYS A 186 3.84 0.37 -15.93
#